data_AF-A0A257UGT0-F1
#
_entry.id   AF-A0A257UGT0-F1
#
_cell.length_a   1.000
_cell.length_b   1.000
_cell.length_c   1.000
_cell.angle_alpha   90.00
_cell.angle_beta   90.00
_cell.angle_gamma   90.00
#
_symmetry.space_group_name_H-M   'P 1'
#
loop_
_entity.id
_entity.type
_entity.pdbx_description
1 polymer ?
#
loop_
_entity_poly.entity_id
_entity_poly.type
_entity_poly.pdbx_seq_one_letter_code
_entity_poly.pdbx_strand_id
1 'polypeptide(L)'
;MRPNIVRTVCFTALLVSLAAVASAQGRHHCSERLLEGDWGYTKTGTLFLPTGPVPFATVGKLTLDRHGNLSGVNNGSVGGTISQDVLSGTFTVNPDCTGAATVEVYDQSGVLLRTLEMALIIDDDLGQFRGLVTQLTLPNAVSLKTTITAEGKRVFSGRDD
;
A
#
# COMPACT_ATOMS: atom_id res chain seq x y z
N MET A 1 -29.06 20.46 64.43
CA MET A 1 -29.26 21.54 63.43
C MET A 1 -27.86 22.02 63.03
N ARG A 2 -27.34 21.97 61.80
CA ARG A 2 -27.85 21.62 60.47
C ARG A 2 -26.70 20.94 59.69
N PRO A 3 -26.93 19.77 59.08
CA PRO A 3 -25.98 19.13 58.16
C PRO A 3 -26.24 19.69 56.75
N ASN A 4 -25.34 20.48 56.15
CA ASN A 4 -25.56 21.02 54.78
C ASN A 4 -24.30 21.52 54.05
N ILE A 5 -23.10 21.02 54.38
CA ILE A 5 -21.87 21.45 53.66
C ILE A 5 -21.22 20.29 52.87
N VAL A 6 -21.40 19.04 53.31
CA VAL A 6 -20.75 17.88 52.68
C VAL A 6 -21.38 17.50 51.33
N ARG A 7 -22.62 17.95 51.05
CA ARG A 7 -23.38 17.51 49.88
C ARG A 7 -23.09 18.29 48.58
N THR A 8 -22.46 19.46 48.67
CA THR A 8 -22.23 20.35 47.52
C THR A 8 -20.90 20.06 46.82
N VAL A 9 -19.93 19.46 47.51
CA VAL A 9 -18.59 19.20 46.95
C VAL A 9 -18.58 17.97 46.03
N CYS A 10 -19.48 17.01 46.22
CA CYS A 10 -19.52 15.80 45.37
C CYS A 10 -20.17 16.02 43.99
N PHE A 11 -20.94 17.09 43.78
CA PHE A 11 -21.63 17.32 42.50
C PHE A 11 -20.81 18.11 41.48
N THR A 12 -19.76 18.81 41.89
CA THR A 12 -18.88 19.55 40.96
C THR A 12 -17.72 18.71 40.43
N ALA A 13 -17.37 17.60 41.09
CA ALA A 13 -16.30 16.72 40.65
C ALA A 13 -16.72 15.73 39.55
N LEU A 14 -18.02 15.50 39.34
CA LEU A 14 -18.51 14.49 38.38
C LEU A 14 -18.73 15.04 36.95
N LEU A 15 -18.53 16.33 36.72
CA LEU A 15 -18.71 16.96 35.40
C LEU A 15 -17.39 17.16 34.62
N VAL A 16 -16.24 16.86 35.23
CA VAL A 16 -14.90 17.03 34.61
C VAL A 16 -14.33 15.71 34.07
N SER A 17 -15.14 14.65 34.03
CA SER A 17 -14.76 13.35 33.45
C SER A 17 -15.36 13.08 32.07
N LEU A 18 -15.83 14.11 31.36
CA LEU A 18 -15.78 14.08 29.89
C LEU A 18 -14.33 14.35 29.48
N ALA A 19 -13.46 13.40 29.80
CA ALA A 19 -12.21 13.24 29.09
C ALA A 19 -12.58 13.23 27.62
N ALA A 20 -12.01 14.17 26.87
CA ALA A 20 -12.18 14.25 25.44
C ALA A 20 -11.86 12.88 24.86
N VAL A 21 -12.90 12.09 24.53
CA VAL A 21 -12.79 11.16 23.43
C VAL A 21 -12.79 12.09 22.22
N ALA A 22 -11.64 12.71 21.97
CA ALA A 22 -11.29 13.07 20.62
C ALA A 22 -11.19 11.71 19.94
N SER A 23 -12.33 11.19 19.47
CA SER A 23 -12.30 10.18 18.44
C SER A 23 -11.39 10.77 17.39
N ALA A 24 -10.22 10.18 17.21
CA ALA A 24 -9.38 10.40 16.05
C ALA A 24 -10.13 9.87 14.82
N GLN A 25 -11.30 10.45 14.52
CA GLN A 25 -11.84 10.50 13.19
C GLN A 25 -11.24 11.73 12.53
N GLY A 26 -9.90 11.77 12.52
CA GLY A 26 -9.21 12.61 11.56
C GLY A 26 -9.58 12.05 10.20
N ARG A 27 -10.05 12.89 9.29
CA ARG A 27 -10.04 12.53 7.88
C ARG A 27 -8.59 12.20 7.54
N HIS A 28 -8.24 10.91 7.49
CA HIS A 28 -6.88 10.50 7.15
C HIS A 28 -6.68 10.85 5.69
N HIS A 29 -6.08 12.01 5.45
CA HIS A 29 -5.70 12.43 4.11
C HIS A 29 -4.46 11.63 3.72
N CYS A 30 -4.57 10.81 2.68
CA CYS A 30 -3.42 10.13 2.13
C CYS A 30 -2.44 11.13 1.49
N SER A 31 -1.14 10.85 1.64
CA SER A 31 -0.05 11.53 0.93
C SER A 31 1.15 10.61 0.86
N GLU A 32 2.04 10.80 -0.11
CA GLU A 32 3.22 9.97 -0.34
C GLU A 32 4.11 9.92 0.91
N ARG A 33 4.31 11.06 1.57
CA ARG A 33 5.05 11.16 2.82
C ARG A 33 4.50 10.27 3.93
N LEU A 34 3.19 10.05 3.99
CA LEU A 34 2.61 9.17 5.00
C LEU A 34 2.82 7.69 4.65
N LEU A 35 3.07 7.35 3.39
CA LEU A 35 3.28 5.99 2.89
C LEU A 35 4.74 5.55 2.87
N GLU A 36 5.66 6.49 3.13
CA GLU A 36 7.10 6.23 3.27
C GLU A 36 7.36 5.02 4.17
N GLY A 37 8.31 4.19 3.76
CA GLY A 37 8.77 3.01 4.50
C GLY A 37 8.74 1.72 3.69
N ASP A 38 8.93 0.62 4.40
CA ASP A 38 9.07 -0.71 3.84
C ASP A 38 7.74 -1.49 3.83
N TRP A 39 7.43 -2.10 2.69
CA TRP A 39 6.20 -2.83 2.43
C TRP A 39 6.48 -4.24 1.92
N GLY A 40 5.79 -5.22 2.49
CA GLY A 40 5.68 -6.56 1.94
C GLY A 40 4.43 -6.65 1.08
N TYR A 41 4.51 -7.29 -0.09
CA TYR A 41 3.36 -7.38 -0.99
C TYR A 41 3.29 -8.73 -1.70
N THR A 42 2.09 -9.07 -2.16
CA THR A 42 1.83 -10.14 -3.11
C THR A 42 1.12 -9.58 -4.34
N LYS A 43 1.29 -10.26 -5.48
CA LYS A 43 0.42 -10.10 -6.65
C LYS A 43 0.02 -11.47 -7.15
N THR A 44 -1.23 -11.64 -7.53
CA THR A 44 -1.74 -12.92 -8.06
C THR A 44 -2.71 -12.67 -9.20
N GLY A 45 -2.79 -13.62 -10.14
CA GLY A 45 -3.77 -13.55 -11.23
C GLY A 45 -3.35 -14.33 -12.46
N THR A 46 -3.76 -13.83 -13.62
CA THR A 46 -3.53 -14.47 -14.92
C THR A 46 -2.92 -13.47 -15.88
N LEU A 47 -1.90 -13.91 -16.61
CA LEU A 47 -1.32 -13.20 -17.75
C LEU A 47 -1.81 -13.85 -19.05
N PHE A 48 -2.29 -13.06 -19.99
CA PHE A 48 -2.78 -13.57 -21.27
C PHE A 48 -1.71 -13.38 -22.35
N LEU A 49 -0.97 -14.46 -22.62
CA LEU A 49 0.07 -14.51 -23.64
C LEU A 49 -0.51 -14.94 -25.00
N PRO A 50 0.23 -14.71 -26.11
CA PRO A 50 -0.16 -15.25 -27.43
C PRO A 50 -0.36 -16.77 -27.44
N THR A 51 0.36 -17.49 -26.57
CA THR A 51 0.27 -18.95 -26.41
C THR A 51 -0.87 -19.41 -25.51
N GLY A 52 -1.59 -18.49 -24.87
CA GLY A 52 -2.69 -18.77 -23.94
C GLY A 52 -2.53 -18.12 -22.56
N PRO A 53 -3.56 -18.23 -21.70
CA PRO A 53 -3.49 -17.73 -20.33
C PRO A 53 -2.52 -18.56 -19.48
N VAL A 54 -1.70 -17.89 -18.68
CA VAL A 54 -0.79 -18.53 -17.72
C VAL A 54 -0.99 -17.93 -16.33
N PRO A 55 -0.87 -18.74 -15.26
CA PRO A 55 -0.93 -18.23 -13.89
C PRO A 55 0.25 -17.31 -13.61
N PHE A 56 -0.01 -16.27 -12.81
CA PHE A 56 0.96 -15.29 -12.36
C PHE A 56 0.92 -15.18 -10.84
N ALA A 57 2.09 -15.16 -10.20
CA ALA A 57 2.21 -14.85 -8.79
C ALA A 57 3.53 -14.13 -8.50
N THR A 58 3.55 -13.18 -7.57
CA THR A 58 4.78 -12.61 -7.02
C THR A 58 4.67 -12.39 -5.52
N VAL A 59 5.79 -12.47 -4.82
CA VAL A 59 5.96 -11.93 -3.46
C VAL A 59 7.22 -11.07 -3.45
N GLY A 60 7.14 -9.89 -2.82
CA GLY A 60 8.25 -8.97 -2.82
C GLY A 60 8.25 -7.99 -1.66
N LYS A 61 9.34 -7.24 -1.58
CA LYS A 61 9.51 -6.11 -0.68
C LYS A 61 9.70 -4.85 -1.52
N LEU A 62 8.98 -3.79 -1.16
CA LEU A 62 9.10 -2.44 -1.71
C LEU A 62 9.54 -1.49 -0.61
N THR A 63 10.31 -0.48 -0.99
CA THR A 63 10.57 0.70 -0.17
C THR A 63 9.98 1.88 -0.91
N LEU A 64 9.07 2.59 -0.25
CA LEU A 64 8.47 3.82 -0.74
C LEU A 64 9.18 4.99 -0.08
N ASP A 65 9.58 5.99 -0.85
CA ASP A 65 10.12 7.23 -0.31
C ASP A 65 9.04 8.31 -0.19
N ARG A 66 9.36 9.38 0.56
CA ARG A 66 8.44 10.51 0.77
C ARG A 66 8.15 11.35 -0.48
N HIS A 67 8.89 11.16 -1.58
CA HIS A 67 8.76 11.93 -2.81
C HIS A 67 7.97 11.18 -3.89
N GLY A 68 7.45 9.98 -3.59
CA GLY A 68 6.67 9.18 -4.53
C GLY A 68 7.53 8.24 -5.38
N ASN A 69 8.78 7.95 -4.99
CA ASN A 69 9.57 6.92 -5.65
C ASN A 69 9.36 5.56 -4.96
N LEU A 70 9.42 4.49 -5.74
CA LEU A 70 9.42 3.12 -5.24
C LEU A 70 10.64 2.37 -5.76
N SER A 71 11.19 1.51 -4.92
CA SER A 71 12.24 0.56 -5.30
C SER A 71 12.03 -0.76 -4.57
N GLY A 72 12.60 -1.85 -5.07
CA GLY A 72 12.50 -3.13 -4.37
C GLY A 72 12.94 -4.33 -5.15
N VAL A 73 12.58 -5.51 -4.63
CA VAL A 73 12.85 -6.80 -5.25
C VAL A 73 11.66 -7.73 -5.06
N ASN A 74 11.48 -8.67 -5.98
CA ASN A 74 10.51 -9.74 -5.82
C ASN A 74 11.02 -11.08 -6.33
N ASN A 75 10.32 -12.13 -5.92
CA ASN A 75 10.31 -13.39 -6.65
C ASN A 75 8.97 -13.50 -7.38
N GLY A 76 9.03 -13.81 -8.67
CA GLY A 76 7.87 -13.96 -9.54
C GLY A 76 7.78 -15.34 -10.15
N SER A 77 6.55 -15.75 -10.47
CA SER A 77 6.22 -16.96 -11.20
C SER A 77 5.31 -16.63 -12.37
N VAL A 78 5.71 -17.03 -13.58
CA VAL A 78 4.91 -16.92 -14.80
C VAL A 78 4.78 -18.31 -15.41
N GLY A 79 3.57 -18.88 -15.39
CA GLY A 79 3.35 -20.24 -15.88
C GLY A 79 4.19 -21.30 -15.16
N GLY A 80 4.61 -21.03 -13.91
CA GLY A 80 5.49 -21.90 -13.13
C GLY A 80 6.99 -21.63 -13.29
N THR A 81 7.40 -20.75 -14.22
CA THR A 81 8.80 -20.34 -14.35
C THR A 81 9.11 -19.25 -13.34
N ILE A 82 10.14 -19.47 -12.51
CA ILE A 82 10.53 -18.55 -11.43
C ILE A 82 11.62 -17.58 -11.87
N SER A 83 11.46 -16.31 -11.52
CA SER A 83 12.50 -15.28 -11.66
C SER A 83 12.63 -14.43 -10.40
N GLN A 84 13.79 -13.82 -10.22
CA GLN A 84 14.02 -12.78 -9.23
C GLN A 84 14.18 -11.45 -9.95
N ASP A 85 13.28 -10.51 -9.67
CA ASP A 85 13.22 -9.25 -10.40
C ASP A 85 13.59 -8.07 -9.48
N VAL A 86 14.21 -7.05 -10.07
CA VAL A 86 14.46 -5.75 -9.44
C VAL A 86 13.36 -4.77 -9.86
N LEU A 87 12.92 -3.93 -8.93
CA LEU A 87 11.81 -3.00 -9.11
C LEU A 87 12.28 -1.56 -8.95
N SER A 88 11.82 -0.69 -9.84
CA SER A 88 11.96 0.75 -9.76
C SER A 88 10.67 1.41 -10.25
N GLY A 89 10.43 2.65 -9.87
CA GLY A 89 9.34 3.43 -10.45
C GLY A 89 8.83 4.50 -9.51
N THR A 90 7.57 4.87 -9.71
CA THR A 90 6.91 5.94 -8.96
C THR A 90 5.50 5.56 -8.56
N PHE A 91 5.00 6.23 -7.52
CA PHE A 91 3.61 6.17 -7.09
C PHE A 91 3.11 7.55 -6.70
N THR A 92 1.81 7.75 -6.83
CA THR A 92 1.11 8.94 -6.36
C THR A 92 -0.15 8.53 -5.62
N VAL A 93 -0.55 9.35 -4.64
CA VAL A 93 -1.80 9.13 -3.90
C VAL A 93 -2.55 10.43 -3.69
N ASN A 94 -3.86 10.37 -3.91
CA ASN A 94 -4.77 11.46 -3.68
C ASN A 94 -5.17 11.54 -2.19
N PRO A 95 -5.64 12.69 -1.69
CA PRO A 95 -6.11 12.82 -0.32
C PRO A 95 -7.27 11.90 0.07
N ASP A 96 -7.97 11.30 -0.89
CA ASP A 96 -9.03 10.30 -0.70
C ASP A 96 -8.53 8.85 -0.71
N CYS A 97 -7.21 8.65 -0.69
CA CYS A 97 -6.53 7.36 -0.66
C CYS A 97 -6.68 6.50 -1.92
N THR A 98 -7.17 7.08 -3.01
CA THR A 98 -6.95 6.54 -4.36
C THR A 98 -5.54 6.88 -4.84
N GLY A 99 -4.92 6.01 -5.62
CA GLY A 99 -3.57 6.25 -6.12
C GLY A 99 -3.26 5.48 -7.39
N ALA A 100 -2.07 5.72 -7.90
CA ALA A 100 -1.52 5.02 -9.05
C ALA A 100 -0.04 4.72 -8.84
N ALA A 101 0.47 3.71 -9.55
CA ALA A 101 1.90 3.46 -9.61
C ALA A 101 2.32 3.00 -11.00
N THR A 102 3.50 3.47 -11.41
CA THR A 102 4.23 2.98 -12.56
C THR A 102 5.42 2.20 -12.05
N VAL A 103 5.50 0.91 -12.39
CA VAL A 103 6.54 0.00 -11.90
C VAL A 103 7.29 -0.61 -13.06
N GLU A 104 8.57 -0.29 -13.14
CA GLU A 104 9.52 -0.91 -14.05
C GLU A 104 10.13 -2.15 -13.39
N VAL A 105 10.17 -3.24 -14.13
CA VAL A 105 10.65 -4.53 -13.66
C VAL A 105 11.85 -4.95 -14.48
N TYR A 106 12.97 -5.19 -13.82
CA TYR A 106 14.25 -5.55 -14.41
C TYR A 106 14.68 -6.94 -13.97
N ASP A 107 15.49 -7.61 -14.79
CA ASP A 107 16.25 -8.77 -14.31
C ASP A 107 17.44 -8.35 -13.41
N GLN A 108 18.16 -9.33 -12.86
CA GLN A 108 19.35 -9.09 -12.04
C GLN A 108 20.52 -8.43 -12.80
N SER A 109 20.46 -8.40 -14.14
CA SER A 109 21.48 -7.77 -14.99
C SER A 109 21.12 -6.33 -15.38
N GLY A 110 19.95 -5.82 -14.94
CA GLY A 110 19.47 -4.48 -15.25
C GLY A 110 18.74 -4.36 -16.60
N VAL A 111 18.36 -5.48 -17.22
CA VAL A 111 17.56 -5.46 -18.46
C VAL A 111 16.09 -5.25 -18.10
N LEU A 112 15.45 -4.24 -18.68
CA LEU A 112 14.02 -3.99 -18.52
C LEU A 112 13.24 -5.17 -19.12
N LEU A 113 12.38 -5.80 -18.31
CA LEU A 113 11.54 -6.92 -18.71
C LEU A 113 10.11 -6.49 -19.04
N ARG A 114 9.58 -5.51 -18.29
CA ARG A 114 8.21 -5.01 -18.41
C ARG A 114 8.00 -3.75 -17.58
N THR A 115 7.01 -2.95 -17.97
CA THR A 115 6.49 -1.82 -17.20
C THR A 115 5.02 -2.09 -16.85
N LEU A 116 4.65 -1.84 -15.61
CA LEU A 116 3.30 -2.01 -15.08
C LEU A 116 2.71 -0.65 -14.74
N GLU A 117 1.48 -0.41 -15.17
CA GLU A 117 0.63 0.63 -14.59
C GLU A 117 -0.34 -0.03 -13.62
N MET A 118 -0.55 0.61 -12.48
CA MET A 118 -1.38 0.10 -11.41
C MET A 118 -2.34 1.16 -10.89
N ALA A 119 -3.58 0.76 -10.63
CA ALA A 119 -4.49 1.49 -9.77
C ALA A 119 -4.32 0.99 -8.33
N LEU A 120 -4.33 1.90 -7.36
CA LEU A 120 -4.10 1.61 -5.94
C LEU A 120 -5.23 2.19 -5.08
N ILE A 121 -5.54 1.48 -4.00
CA ILE A 121 -6.35 1.96 -2.88
C ILE A 121 -5.55 1.72 -1.62
N ILE A 122 -5.36 2.78 -0.83
CA ILE A 122 -4.75 2.69 0.49
C ILE A 122 -5.87 2.58 1.53
N ASP A 123 -5.75 1.63 2.45
CA ASP A 123 -6.71 1.42 3.52
C ASP A 123 -6.02 0.96 4.81
N ASP A 124 -6.82 0.53 5.78
CA ASP A 124 -6.37 0.08 7.10
C ASP A 124 -5.42 1.10 7.78
N ASP A 125 -5.90 2.34 7.90
CA ASP A 125 -5.14 3.47 8.47
C ASP A 125 -3.72 3.61 7.89
N LEU A 126 -3.61 3.59 6.55
CA LEU A 126 -2.34 3.72 5.83
C LEU A 126 -1.36 2.55 6.06
N GLY A 127 -1.86 1.44 6.58
CA GLY A 127 -1.11 0.21 6.86
C GLY A 127 -1.19 -0.83 5.76
N GLN A 128 -2.17 -0.73 4.86
CA GLN A 128 -2.40 -1.68 3.77
C GLN A 128 -2.66 -0.96 2.43
N PHE A 129 -2.31 -1.63 1.34
CA PHE A 129 -2.76 -1.24 0.00
C PHE A 129 -3.37 -2.43 -0.73
N ARG A 130 -4.33 -2.12 -1.61
CA ARG A 130 -4.87 -3.00 -2.63
C ARG A 130 -4.60 -2.40 -3.99
N GLY A 131 -4.39 -3.24 -5.00
CA GLY A 131 -4.12 -2.77 -6.34
C GLY A 131 -4.58 -3.69 -7.46
N LEU A 132 -4.65 -3.12 -8.65
CA LEU A 132 -4.94 -3.81 -9.89
C LEU A 132 -3.92 -3.37 -10.94
N VAL A 133 -3.30 -4.32 -11.63
CA VAL A 133 -2.48 -4.01 -12.81
C VAL A 133 -3.43 -3.64 -13.95
N THR A 134 -3.44 -2.36 -14.32
CA THR A 134 -4.31 -1.81 -15.37
C THR A 134 -3.67 -1.95 -16.75
N GLN A 135 -2.33 -1.92 -16.81
CA GLN A 135 -1.58 -2.11 -18.04
C GLN A 135 -0.26 -2.84 -17.75
N LEU A 136 0.15 -3.71 -18.67
CA LEU A 136 1.47 -4.32 -18.68
C LEU A 136 2.04 -4.18 -20.09
N THR A 137 3.17 -3.49 -20.20
CA THR A 137 3.86 -3.23 -21.46
C THR A 137 5.23 -3.88 -21.47
N LEU A 138 5.55 -4.60 -22.54
CA LEU A 138 6.87 -5.18 -22.79
C LEU A 138 7.81 -4.13 -23.41
N PRO A 139 9.14 -4.32 -23.36
CA PRO A 139 10.12 -3.38 -23.92
C PRO A 139 9.94 -3.09 -25.42
N ASN A 140 9.34 -4.01 -26.16
CA ASN A 140 8.98 -3.85 -27.56
C ASN A 140 7.63 -3.12 -27.79
N ALA A 141 7.13 -2.42 -26.76
CA ALA A 141 5.85 -1.71 -26.73
C ALA A 141 4.59 -2.59 -26.89
N VAL A 142 4.71 -3.92 -26.82
CA VAL A 142 3.54 -4.81 -26.83
C VAL A 142 2.86 -4.79 -25.46
N SER A 143 1.56 -4.53 -25.45
CA SER A 143 0.75 -4.61 -24.23
C SER A 143 0.16 -6.02 -24.07
N LEU A 144 0.31 -6.59 -22.88
CA LEU A 144 -0.33 -7.87 -22.51
C LEU A 144 -1.58 -7.61 -21.67
N LYS A 145 -2.63 -8.40 -21.90
CA LYS A 145 -3.81 -8.41 -21.05
C LYS A 145 -3.52 -9.16 -19.75
N THR A 146 -4.17 -8.75 -18.67
CA THR A 146 -3.92 -9.25 -17.32
C THR A 146 -5.19 -9.15 -16.46
N THR A 147 -5.30 -10.04 -15.48
CA THR A 147 -6.24 -9.93 -14.35
C THR A 147 -5.47 -10.07 -13.03
N ILE A 148 -4.36 -9.34 -12.90
CA ILE A 148 -3.47 -9.40 -11.74
C ILE A 148 -3.88 -8.37 -10.71
N THR A 149 -4.20 -8.82 -9.50
CA THR A 149 -4.40 -7.98 -8.33
C THR A 149 -3.14 -7.93 -7.47
N ALA A 150 -3.07 -6.93 -6.61
CA ALA A 150 -1.99 -6.73 -5.64
C ALA A 150 -2.58 -6.47 -4.26
N GLU A 151 -1.88 -6.93 -3.24
CA GLU A 151 -2.11 -6.54 -1.85
C GLU A 151 -0.76 -6.35 -1.16
N GLY A 152 -0.68 -5.41 -0.23
CA GLY A 152 0.54 -5.23 0.54
C GLY A 152 0.27 -4.60 1.89
N LYS A 153 1.23 -4.82 2.80
CA LYS A 153 1.22 -4.33 4.17
C LYS A 153 2.58 -3.77 4.53
N ARG A 154 2.62 -2.84 5.47
CA ARG A 154 3.89 -2.41 6.06
C ARG A 154 4.61 -3.60 6.68
N VAL A 155 5.92 -3.69 6.46
CA VAL A 155 6.76 -4.74 7.08
C VAL A 155 6.84 -4.54 8.59
N PHE A 156 6.90 -3.29 9.03
CA PHE A 156 6.88 -2.92 10.44
C PHE A 156 5.63 -2.09 10.73
N SER A 157 4.81 -2.56 11.66
CA SER A 157 3.62 -1.85 12.15
C SER A 157 4.01 -0.98 13.34
N GLY A 158 4.22 0.32 13.12
CA GLY A 158 4.46 1.29 14.18
C GLY A 158 5.21 2.53 13.68
N ARG A 159 4.71 3.71 14.01
CA ARG A 159 5.62 4.84 14.20
C ARG A 159 6.36 4.53 15.49
N ASP A 160 7.68 4.41 15.42
CA ASP A 160 8.48 4.59 16.63
C ASP A 160 8.23 6.05 17.07
N ASP A 161 7.46 6.17 18.15
CA ASP A 161 7.21 7.32 19.04
C ASP A 161 6.71 8.66 18.44
#